data_AF-A0A7J3WEF9-F1
#
_entry.id   AF-A0A7J3WEF9-F1
#
_cell.length_a   1.000
_cell.length_b   1.000
_cell.length_c   1.000
_cell.angle_alpha   90.00
_cell.angle_beta   90.00
_cell.angle_gamma   90.00
#
_symmetry.space_group_name_H-M   'P 1'
#
loop_
_entity.id
_entity.type
_entity.pdbx_description
1 polymer ?
#
loop_
_entity_poly.entity_id
_entity_poly.type
_entity_poly.pdbx_seq_one_letter_code
_entity_poly.pdbx_strand_id
1 'polypeptide(L)'
;MRLWVYTSVFAALVAMTVLELVIFGQPLPRLVIDLSIIGLAGGKAMLIALFFQHLAYEPRSLSSLALLAVGGVAAFLVLSVYSILGITFT
;
A
#
# COMPACT_ATOMS: atom_id res chain seq x y z
N MET A 1 -8.37 1.59 22.27
CA MET A 1 -8.38 0.29 21.54
C MET A 1 -7.43 -0.68 22.25
N ARG A 2 -7.82 -1.95 22.40
CA ARG A 2 -7.05 -2.96 23.16
C ARG A 2 -5.83 -3.38 22.33
N LEU A 3 -4.62 -3.33 22.91
CA LEU A 3 -3.32 -3.57 22.25
C LEU A 3 -3.33 -4.75 21.26
N TRP A 4 -4.02 -5.83 21.65
CA TRP A 4 -4.26 -7.04 20.86
C TRP A 4 -4.78 -6.81 19.43
N VAL A 5 -5.72 -5.88 19.25
CA VAL A 5 -6.28 -5.60 17.92
C VAL A 5 -5.21 -4.98 17.03
N TYR A 6 -4.42 -4.05 17.57
CA TYR A 6 -3.35 -3.39 16.85
C TYR A 6 -2.27 -4.37 16.38
N THR A 7 -1.85 -5.28 17.28
CA THR A 7 -0.86 -6.31 16.96
C THR A 7 -1.37 -7.29 15.90
N SER A 8 -2.67 -7.64 15.91
CA SER A 8 -3.26 -8.50 14.88
C SER A 8 -3.30 -7.83 13.49
N VAL A 9 -3.63 -6.54 13.41
CA VAL A 9 -3.63 -5.80 12.13
C VAL A 9 -2.21 -5.60 11.63
N PHE A 10 -1.25 -5.35 12.53
CA PHE A 10 0.17 -5.31 12.17
C PHE A 10 0.65 -6.66 11.59
N ALA A 11 0.27 -7.78 12.21
CA ALA A 11 0.59 -9.11 11.67
C ALA A 11 -0.02 -9.32 10.27
N ALA A 12 -1.23 -8.81 10.00
CA ALA A 12 -1.83 -8.86 8.67
C ALA A 12 -1.04 -8.04 7.63
N LEU A 13 -0.53 -6.85 7.99
CA LEU A 13 0.34 -6.05 7.12
C LEU A 13 1.64 -6.79 6.76
N VAL A 14 2.26 -7.44 7.75
CA VAL A 14 3.46 -8.26 7.55
C VAL A 14 3.13 -9.42 6.60
N ALA A 15 2.04 -10.14 6.83
CA ALA A 15 1.61 -11.24 5.97
C ALA A 15 1.37 -10.81 4.52
N MET A 16 0.72 -9.66 4.29
CA MET A 16 0.54 -9.10 2.94
C MET A 16 1.88 -8.79 2.26
N THR A 17 2.89 -8.35 3.00
CA THR A 17 4.22 -8.05 2.46
C THR A 17 4.98 -9.33 2.11
N VAL A 18 4.92 -10.35 2.97
CA VAL A 18 5.48 -11.66 2.67
C VAL A 18 4.83 -12.26 1.43
N LEU A 19 3.51 -12.12 1.29
CA LEU A 19 2.78 -12.60 0.13
C LEU A 19 3.21 -11.92 -1.17
N GLU A 20 3.45 -10.60 -1.17
CA GLU A 20 4.00 -9.90 -2.33
C GLU A 20 5.36 -10.47 -2.77
N LEU A 21 6.26 -10.70 -1.81
CA LEU A 21 7.58 -11.26 -2.10
C LEU A 21 7.49 -12.67 -2.70
N VAL A 22 6.57 -13.49 -2.18
CA VAL A 22 6.30 -14.83 -2.72
C VAL A 22 5.76 -14.75 -4.13
N ILE A 23 4.78 -13.89 -4.40
CA ILE A 23 4.18 -13.73 -5.74
C ILE A 23 5.20 -13.22 -6.74
N PHE A 24 6.06 -12.27 -6.34
CA PHE A 24 7.13 -11.73 -7.19
C PHE A 24 8.17 -12.80 -7.57
N GLY A 25 8.40 -13.78 -6.69
CA GLY A 25 9.32 -14.90 -6.94
C GLY A 25 8.76 -16.00 -7.84
N GLN A 26 7.47 -15.97 -8.19
CA GLN A 26 6.85 -16.96 -9.06
C GLN A 26 6.98 -16.57 -10.54
N PRO A 27 7.13 -17.53 -11.47
CA PRO A 27 7.16 -17.27 -12.91
C PRO A 27 5.75 -17.02 -13.46
N LEU A 28 5.08 -15.98 -12.95
CA LEU A 28 3.75 -15.57 -13.36
C LEU A 28 3.79 -14.53 -14.50
N PRO A 29 2.72 -14.40 -15.29
CA PRO A 29 2.60 -13.32 -16.26
C PRO A 29 2.72 -11.96 -15.58
N ARG A 30 3.45 -11.03 -16.21
CA ARG A 30 3.75 -9.69 -15.65
C ARG A 30 2.51 -8.93 -15.21
N LEU A 31 1.43 -9.00 -16.01
CA LEU A 31 0.13 -8.42 -15.69
C LEU A 31 -0.45 -8.94 -14.36
N VAL A 32 -0.30 -10.24 -14.09
CA VAL A 32 -0.82 -10.87 -12.86
C VAL A 32 -0.01 -10.41 -11.66
N ILE A 33 1.31 -10.33 -11.80
CA ILE A 33 2.21 -9.82 -10.76
C ILE A 33 1.85 -8.36 -10.46
N ASP A 34 1.74 -7.51 -11.47
CA ASP A 34 1.46 -6.08 -11.29
C ASP A 34 0.09 -5.84 -10.63
N LEU A 35 -0.97 -6.52 -11.09
CA LEU A 35 -2.29 -6.43 -10.47
C LEU A 35 -2.30 -6.93 -9.02
N SER A 36 -1.57 -8.00 -8.73
CA SER A 36 -1.46 -8.53 -7.36
C SER A 36 -0.76 -7.55 -6.42
N ILE A 37 0.31 -6.90 -6.89
CA ILE A 37 1.06 -5.91 -6.11
C ILE A 37 0.19 -4.68 -5.86
N ILE A 38 -0.52 -4.16 -6.87
CA ILE A 38 -1.43 -3.02 -6.68
C ILE A 38 -2.54 -3.36 -5.67
N GLY A 39 -3.14 -4.55 -5.78
CA GLY A 39 -4.17 -5.00 -4.84
C GLY A 39 -3.66 -5.13 -3.41
N LEU A 40 -2.48 -5.74 -3.22
CA LEU A 40 -1.85 -5.92 -1.91
C LEU A 40 -1.40 -4.57 -1.31
N ALA A 41 -0.82 -3.68 -2.12
CA ALA A 41 -0.48 -2.31 -1.73
C ALA A 41 -1.71 -1.51 -1.29
N GLY A 42 -2.81 -1.58 -2.04
CA GLY A 42 -4.07 -0.93 -1.69
C GLY A 42 -4.66 -1.44 -0.38
N GLY A 43 -4.66 -2.77 -0.16
CA GLY A 43 -5.13 -3.38 1.09
C GLY A 43 -4.33 -2.92 2.31
N LYS A 44 -3.00 -2.86 2.18
CA LYS A 44 -2.12 -2.33 3.25
C LYS A 44 -2.41 -0.86 3.56
N ALA A 45 -2.53 -0.02 2.52
CA ALA A 45 -2.84 1.40 2.70
C ALA A 45 -4.19 1.60 3.43
N MET A 46 -5.20 0.80 3.10
CA MET A 46 -6.51 0.85 3.77
C MET A 46 -6.43 0.43 5.24
N LEU A 47 -5.70 -0.64 5.56
CA LEU A 47 -5.48 -1.09 6.95
C LEU A 47 -4.74 -0.02 7.78
N ILE A 48 -3.71 0.61 7.19
CA ILE A 48 -2.98 1.70 7.84
C ILE A 48 -3.89 2.91 8.08
N ALA A 49 -4.67 3.32 7.09
CA ALA A 49 -5.59 4.46 7.19
C ALA A 49 -6.67 4.24 8.27
N LEU A 50 -7.21 3.02 8.37
CA LEU A 50 -8.30 2.72 9.31
C LEU A 50 -7.83 2.47 10.76
N PHE A 51 -6.66 1.87 10.95
CA PHE A 51 -6.21 1.40 12.28
C PHE A 51 -5.00 2.13 12.85
N PHE A 52 -4.11 2.66 12.00
CA PHE A 52 -2.84 3.24 12.43
C PHE A 52 -2.84 4.76 12.34
N GLN A 53 -3.49 5.34 11.32
CA GLN A 53 -3.65 6.78 11.21
C GLN A 53 -4.82 7.29 12.05
N HIS A 54 -4.53 8.04 13.11
CA HIS A 54 -5.54 8.76 13.90
C HIS A 54 -5.84 10.15 13.28
N LEU A 55 -6.22 10.17 12.00
CA LEU A 55 -6.35 11.39 11.19
C LEU A 55 -7.35 12.43 11.75
N ALA A 56 -8.26 12.01 12.64
CA ALA A 56 -9.30 12.88 13.18
C ALA A 56 -8.83 13.85 14.29
N TYR A 57 -7.64 13.64 14.90
CA TYR A 57 -7.23 14.38 16.11
C TYR A 57 -5.84 15.04 16.05
N GLU A 58 -5.16 15.04 14.90
CA GLU A 58 -3.79 15.60 14.77
C GLU A 58 -3.74 17.05 14.25
N PRO A 59 -2.78 17.88 14.74
CA PRO A 59 -2.59 19.25 14.26
C PRO A 59 -2.20 19.28 12.77
N ARG A 60 -2.63 20.33 12.05
CA ARG A 60 -2.57 20.46 10.58
C ARG A 60 -1.22 20.14 9.91
N SER A 61 -0.08 20.24 10.62
CA SER A 61 1.24 19.86 10.08
C SER A 61 1.47 18.35 9.94
N LEU A 62 0.81 17.49 10.73
CA LEU A 62 0.90 16.03 10.57
C LEU A 62 -0.04 15.54 9.45
N SER A 63 -1.14 16.25 9.24
CA SER A 63 -2.05 16.02 8.13
C SER A 63 -1.39 16.27 6.76
N SER A 64 -0.48 17.23 6.64
CA SER A 64 0.25 17.46 5.37
C SER A 64 1.25 16.33 5.05
N LEU A 65 1.87 15.71 6.05
CA LEU A 65 2.70 14.51 5.87
C LEU A 65 1.87 13.30 5.44
N ALA A 66 0.68 13.14 6.02
CA ALA A 66 -0.27 12.12 5.56
C ALA A 66 -0.74 12.40 4.12
N LEU A 67 -1.00 13.66 3.77
CA LEU A 67 -1.35 14.07 2.41
C LEU A 67 -0.20 13.80 1.42
N LEU A 68 1.04 14.05 1.84
CA LEU A 68 2.24 13.75 1.06
C LEU A 68 2.43 12.25 0.89
N ALA A 69 2.19 11.44 1.94
CA ALA A 69 2.24 9.99 1.86
C ALA A 69 1.14 9.44 0.93
N VAL A 70 -0.09 9.95 1.02
CA VAL A 70 -1.18 9.60 0.10
C VAL A 70 -0.84 10.04 -1.33
N GLY A 71 -0.30 11.24 -1.52
CA GLY A 71 0.16 11.74 -2.81
C GLY A 71 1.29 10.89 -3.40
N GLY A 72 2.24 10.45 -2.57
CA GLY A 72 3.31 9.55 -2.97
C GLY A 72 2.80 8.17 -3.37
N VAL A 73 1.91 7.57 -2.56
CA VAL A 73 1.26 6.29 -2.90
C VAL A 73 0.46 6.42 -4.20
N ALA A 74 -0.31 7.50 -4.36
CA ALA A 74 -1.07 7.76 -5.59
C ALA A 74 -0.15 7.92 -6.80
N ALA A 75 0.96 8.65 -6.67
CA ALA A 75 1.95 8.82 -7.73
C ALA A 75 2.61 7.48 -8.13
N PHE A 76 3.00 6.66 -7.16
CA PHE A 76 3.54 5.32 -7.42
C PHE A 76 2.51 4.38 -8.04
N LEU A 77 1.25 4.46 -7.63
CA LEU A 77 0.15 3.67 -8.21
C LEU A 77 -0.08 4.09 -9.66
N VAL A 78 -0.10 5.39 -9.95
CA VAL A 78 -0.18 5.93 -11.32
C VAL A 78 1.02 5.46 -12.15
N LEU A 79 2.24 5.52 -11.62
CA LEU A 79 3.44 5.03 -12.30
C LEU A 79 3.36 3.53 -12.61
N SER A 80 2.86 2.74 -11.66
CA SER A 80 2.61 1.30 -11.83
C SER A 80 1.58 1.04 -12.92
N VAL A 81 0.49 1.80 -12.97
CA VAL A 81 -0.52 1.72 -14.04
C VAL A 81 0.09 2.08 -15.40
N TYR A 82 0.89 3.15 -15.49
CA TYR A 82 1.59 3.50 -16.73
C TYR A 82 2.55 2.40 -17.22
N SER A 83 3.27 1.76 -16.29
CA SER A 83 4.12 0.60 -16.58
C SER A 83 3.33 -0.59 -17.13
N ILE A 84 2.15 -0.88 -16.57
CA ILE A 84 1.25 -1.95 -17.06
C ILE A 84 0.75 -1.63 -18.48
N LEU A 85 0.43 -0.37 -18.75
CA LEU A 85 -0.05 0.09 -20.06
C LEU A 85 1.07 0.17 -21.12
N GLY A 86 2.32 -0.11 -20.75
CA GLY A 86 3.46 -0.08 -21.68
C GLY A 86 3.87 1.34 -22.09
N ILE A 87 3.46 2.37 -21.35
CA ILE A 87 3.81 3.76 -21.63
C ILE A 87 5.19 4.02 -21.03
N THR A 88 6.23 3.92 -21.85
CA THR A 88 7.60 4.30 -21.48
C THR A 88 7.74 5.82 -21.49
N PHE A 89 8.04 6.40 -20.33
CA PHE A 89 8.53 7.78 -20.25
C PHE A 89 9.97 7.78 -20.80
N THR A 90 10.14 8.20 -22.06
CA THR A 90 11.44 8.54 -22.64
C THR A 90 11.97 9.84 -22.05
#